data_AF-A0A916FWY7-F1
#
_entry.id   AF-A0A916FWY7-F1
#
_cell.length_a   1.000
_cell.length_b   1.000
_cell.length_c   1.000
_cell.angle_alpha   90.00
_cell.angle_beta   90.00
_cell.angle_gamma   90.00
#
_symmetry.space_group_name_H-M   'P 1'
#
loop_
_entity.id
_entity.type
_entity.pdbx_description
1 polymer ?
#
loop_
_entity_poly.entity_id
_entity_poly.type
_entity_poly.pdbx_seq_one_letter_code
_entity_poly.pdbx_strand_id
1 'polypeptide(L)'
;MRKTIIPVSLAFLLALMAFAFSMPQPTIVQAQCALRPCGPGPGPGPGPGPAPKEPIGPAPEKPDRPDHEDKNPSATSVPIPTSAPTAKPEATVLARPIDTPAPNVEPPAIILPVETPSPVVIAVPPPVVTLTPPPAIVSFPDTVVLNEYLTASTKNSNDASWVEIYNSGESAVDLGDWQIAHTAKGGASFVIPKGTTIAPHSYRVFLRRETGLDLDTQADQVQLINPAGKLADWTSHTALKTNRPNARSIDGGGTWTPDCKATPDTANCPVVVGASNYFPDHIAEPTLVGSLNVAVLVTNALLALILALAMGFFSNMLNDILETHEEGLARFLAPIRPLVDGGRRATARFDEILQGVHLAWLGFAIKLAIFLALYGVIFAYLDPNFNITSLNGWLLILALALSAGLIGVIDDVAQYLYLRAHGSDAAIRVHGGNFLVAIVSALFSRFSGLTPGLLFGNPAGIEDISDTAFEQASHLLALGAMGSAALIAWLLSPFVGADTWLHTVLLLIFAVGIQSVFFEMLPIKYLHGRGIYEFNRWVWVAAFALVTTLFFQTMLNPDGDLIRAFQQSNVITLSIIVIVFCVGTSALWFYLNRPQKATA
;
A
#
# COMPACT_ATOMS: atom_id res chain seq x y z
N MET A 1 16.56 18.03 39.27
CA MET A 1 16.91 18.53 37.92
C MET A 1 16.37 17.58 36.85
N ARG A 2 15.04 17.49 36.68
CA ARG A 2 14.39 16.53 35.75
C ARG A 2 14.41 17.05 34.31
N LYS A 3 15.54 16.87 33.61
CA LYS A 3 15.70 17.06 32.16
C LYS A 3 16.75 16.03 31.70
N THR A 4 16.42 14.89 31.11
CA THR A 4 15.26 14.60 30.23
C THR A 4 15.15 13.08 30.00
N ILE A 5 14.04 12.60 29.43
CA ILE A 5 13.92 11.23 28.85
C ILE A 5 14.69 11.13 27.51
N ILE A 6 14.71 12.23 26.75
CA ILE A 6 15.44 12.41 25.48
C ILE A 6 16.85 11.76 25.44
N PRO A 7 17.80 12.00 26.36
CA PRO A 7 19.16 11.46 26.25
C PRO A 7 19.22 9.94 26.29
N VAL A 8 18.24 9.22 26.87
CA VAL A 8 18.27 7.76 26.91
C VAL A 8 17.76 7.18 25.57
N SER A 9 16.57 7.58 25.12
CA SER A 9 16.04 7.14 23.83
C SER A 9 16.87 7.63 22.64
N LEU A 10 17.45 8.84 22.75
CA LEU A 10 18.35 9.41 21.74
C LEU A 10 19.76 8.78 21.82
N ALA A 11 20.30 8.44 22.99
CA ALA A 11 21.56 7.68 23.06
C ALA A 11 21.37 6.24 22.54
N PHE A 12 20.23 5.61 22.80
CA PHE A 12 19.89 4.29 22.24
C PHE A 12 19.86 4.33 20.70
N LEU A 13 19.12 5.28 20.10
CA LEU A 13 19.11 5.47 18.64
C LEU A 13 20.48 5.88 18.07
N LEU A 14 21.23 6.75 18.74
CA LEU A 14 22.52 7.21 18.22
C LEU A 14 23.64 6.18 18.39
N ALA A 15 23.61 5.35 19.44
CA ALA A 15 24.51 4.19 19.55
C ALA A 15 24.21 3.17 18.45
N LEU A 16 22.93 2.96 18.14
CA LEU A 16 22.48 2.17 16.99
C LEU A 16 23.00 2.72 15.64
N MET A 17 23.02 4.03 15.45
CA MET A 17 23.35 4.62 14.15
C MET A 17 24.82 4.96 13.93
N ALA A 18 25.56 5.38 14.97
CA ALA A 18 26.98 5.71 14.84
C ALA A 18 27.82 4.51 14.32
N PHE A 19 27.40 3.29 14.66
CA PHE A 19 28.02 2.07 14.18
C PHE A 19 27.49 1.65 12.80
N ALA A 20 26.18 1.78 12.54
CA ALA A 20 25.57 1.44 11.25
C ALA A 20 26.10 2.31 10.08
N PHE A 21 26.38 3.60 10.33
CA PHE A 21 27.01 4.49 9.36
C PHE A 21 28.52 4.27 9.18
N SER A 22 29.17 3.53 10.09
CA SER A 22 30.61 3.21 9.99
C SER A 22 30.89 1.87 9.28
N MET A 23 29.85 1.10 8.96
CA MET A 23 29.96 -0.18 8.25
C MET A 23 29.87 0.06 6.73
N PRO A 24 30.85 -0.43 5.92
CA PRO A 24 30.69 -0.44 4.48
C PRO A 24 29.54 -1.38 4.11
N GLN A 25 28.47 -0.82 3.53
CA GLN A 25 27.28 -1.58 3.15
C GLN A 25 27.61 -2.58 2.03
N PRO A 26 27.19 -3.86 2.14
CA PRO A 26 27.20 -4.75 0.99
C PRO A 26 26.15 -4.26 -0.01
N THR A 27 26.59 -3.67 -1.12
CA THR A 27 25.69 -3.39 -2.24
C THR A 27 25.21 -4.73 -2.81
N ILE A 28 23.94 -5.06 -2.55
CA ILE A 28 23.31 -6.33 -2.95
C ILE A 28 23.42 -6.57 -4.48
N VAL A 29 23.62 -5.50 -5.26
CA VAL A 29 23.89 -5.52 -6.70
C VAL A 29 25.21 -6.19 -7.09
N GLN A 30 26.26 -6.21 -6.23
CA GLN A 30 27.59 -6.73 -6.64
C GLN A 30 27.80 -8.23 -6.39
N ALA A 31 27.00 -8.90 -5.57
CA ALA A 31 27.20 -10.32 -5.25
C ALA A 31 26.84 -11.30 -6.39
N GLN A 32 26.10 -10.86 -7.42
CA GLN A 32 25.63 -11.73 -8.51
C GLN A 32 26.48 -11.67 -9.80
N CYS A 33 27.41 -10.71 -9.95
CA CYS A 33 28.21 -10.57 -11.17
C CYS A 33 29.54 -11.35 -11.17
N ALA A 34 29.89 -12.07 -10.09
CA ALA A 34 31.21 -12.69 -9.94
C ALA A 34 31.39 -14.06 -10.63
N LEU A 35 30.38 -14.60 -11.34
CA LEU A 35 30.39 -16.00 -11.82
C LEU A 35 30.04 -16.22 -13.31
N ARG A 36 30.03 -15.20 -14.18
CA ARG A 36 30.01 -15.40 -15.65
C ARG A 36 30.86 -14.37 -16.39
N PRO A 37 31.71 -14.78 -17.36
CA PRO A 37 32.43 -13.84 -18.22
C PRO A 37 31.46 -13.23 -19.25
N CYS A 38 31.31 -11.91 -19.23
CA CYS A 38 30.56 -11.18 -20.25
C CYS A 38 31.37 -11.09 -21.56
N GLY A 39 30.76 -11.52 -22.67
CA GLY A 39 31.30 -11.24 -24.01
C GLY A 39 31.13 -9.77 -24.42
N PRO A 40 31.88 -9.29 -25.44
CA PRO A 40 31.81 -7.89 -25.86
C PRO A 40 30.47 -7.59 -26.54
N GLY A 41 29.76 -6.57 -26.05
CA GLY A 41 28.53 -6.07 -26.66
C GLY A 41 28.79 -5.25 -27.93
N PRO A 42 27.81 -5.14 -28.84
CA PRO A 42 27.90 -4.28 -30.02
C PRO A 42 27.84 -2.79 -29.65
N GLY A 43 28.56 -1.96 -30.41
CA GLY A 43 28.68 -0.51 -30.15
C GLY A 43 27.42 0.32 -30.47
N PRO A 44 27.42 1.61 -30.08
CA PRO A 44 26.24 2.46 -30.16
C PRO A 44 25.91 2.90 -31.60
N GLY A 45 24.63 2.79 -31.97
CA GLY A 45 24.07 3.40 -33.18
C GLY A 45 23.82 4.91 -33.02
N PRO A 46 23.61 5.66 -34.13
CA PRO A 46 23.46 7.11 -34.09
C PRO A 46 22.12 7.56 -33.49
N GLY A 47 22.14 8.66 -32.74
CA GLY A 47 20.97 9.21 -32.05
C GLY A 47 19.94 9.90 -32.96
N PRO A 48 18.70 10.09 -32.48
CA PRO A 48 17.60 10.65 -33.26
C PRO A 48 17.69 12.18 -33.41
N GLY A 49 17.29 12.68 -34.58
CA GLY A 49 17.12 14.11 -34.85
C GLY A 49 15.87 14.74 -34.22
N PRO A 50 15.74 16.08 -34.23
CA PRO A 50 14.69 16.79 -33.50
C PRO A 50 13.31 16.71 -34.17
N ALA A 51 12.26 16.66 -33.33
CA ALA A 51 10.86 16.59 -33.76
C ALA A 51 10.32 17.93 -34.31
N PRO A 52 9.32 17.93 -35.22
CA PRO A 52 8.63 19.14 -35.67
C PRO A 52 7.66 19.67 -34.61
N LYS A 53 7.39 20.98 -34.66
CA LYS A 53 6.39 21.65 -33.79
C LYS A 53 5.00 21.58 -34.39
N GLU A 54 4.00 21.35 -33.54
CA GLU A 54 2.58 21.37 -33.91
C GLU A 54 1.92 22.75 -33.61
N PRO A 55 0.92 23.22 -34.38
CA PRO A 55 0.32 24.55 -34.20
C PRO A 55 -0.84 24.59 -33.20
N ILE A 56 -1.04 25.75 -32.56
CA ILE A 56 -2.09 26.02 -31.57
C ILE A 56 -3.45 26.24 -32.25
N GLY A 57 -4.48 25.51 -31.82
CA GLY A 57 -5.90 25.78 -32.10
C GLY A 57 -6.59 26.54 -30.96
N PRO A 58 -7.63 27.37 -31.22
CA PRO A 58 -8.27 28.21 -30.21
C PRO A 58 -9.36 27.48 -29.38
N ALA A 59 -9.73 28.10 -28.26
CA ALA A 59 -10.61 27.56 -27.22
C ALA A 59 -12.10 27.45 -27.63
N PRO A 60 -12.89 26.57 -26.99
CA PRO A 60 -14.34 26.47 -27.21
C PRO A 60 -15.13 27.52 -26.43
N GLU A 61 -16.19 28.00 -27.07
CA GLU A 61 -17.14 28.99 -26.58
C GLU A 61 -18.29 28.31 -25.79
N LYS A 62 -18.92 29.07 -24.88
CA LYS A 62 -19.94 28.59 -23.93
C LYS A 62 -21.35 28.98 -24.40
N PRO A 63 -22.34 28.07 -24.39
CA PRO A 63 -23.77 28.44 -24.49
C PRO A 63 -24.50 28.41 -23.14
N ASP A 64 -25.65 29.09 -23.11
CA ASP A 64 -26.36 29.51 -21.89
C ASP A 64 -27.44 28.56 -21.34
N ARG A 65 -27.82 28.85 -20.08
CA ARG A 65 -28.99 28.38 -19.34
C ARG A 65 -30.28 29.01 -19.89
N PRO A 66 -31.43 28.32 -19.76
CA PRO A 66 -32.65 28.98 -19.25
C PRO A 66 -33.23 28.30 -18.00
N ASP A 67 -33.97 29.08 -17.21
CA ASP A 67 -34.63 28.67 -15.95
C ASP A 67 -36.09 28.19 -16.16
N HIS A 68 -36.57 27.26 -15.32
CA HIS A 68 -37.75 27.41 -14.42
C HIS A 68 -38.31 26.07 -13.88
N GLU A 69 -38.52 26.03 -12.56
CA GLU A 69 -39.73 25.62 -11.81
C GLU A 69 -40.88 24.84 -12.51
N ASP A 70 -41.62 23.91 -11.88
CA ASP A 70 -41.59 23.31 -10.52
C ASP A 70 -42.60 22.11 -10.45
N LYS A 71 -42.57 21.33 -9.34
CA LYS A 71 -43.61 20.40 -8.80
C LYS A 71 -43.76 18.95 -9.31
N ASN A 72 -43.48 18.04 -8.40
CA ASN A 72 -43.92 16.63 -8.29
C ASN A 72 -45.19 16.56 -7.39
N PRO A 73 -46.07 15.53 -7.45
CA PRO A 73 -45.87 14.35 -6.57
C PRO A 73 -46.38 12.97 -7.09
N SER A 74 -45.53 11.96 -6.92
CA SER A 74 -45.79 10.54 -6.56
C SER A 74 -46.99 9.73 -7.10
N ALA A 75 -46.63 8.73 -7.93
CA ALA A 75 -46.75 7.28 -7.69
C ALA A 75 -48.10 6.51 -7.86
N THR A 76 -48.07 5.49 -8.75
CA THR A 76 -48.25 4.02 -8.46
C THR A 76 -48.99 3.23 -9.58
N SER A 77 -48.63 1.95 -9.77
CA SER A 77 -49.34 0.83 -10.46
C SER A 77 -49.27 0.64 -12.01
N VAL A 78 -48.20 -0.04 -12.45
CA VAL A 78 -48.14 -1.40 -13.08
C VAL A 78 -49.50 -2.16 -13.20
N PRO A 79 -49.82 -2.98 -14.25
CA PRO A 79 -48.91 -3.88 -15.01
C PRO A 79 -49.03 -4.00 -16.56
N ILE A 80 -48.00 -4.64 -17.12
CA ILE A 80 -47.89 -5.36 -18.42
C ILE A 80 -48.30 -6.84 -18.19
N PRO A 81 -49.09 -7.54 -19.05
CA PRO A 81 -48.53 -8.50 -20.05
C PRO A 81 -49.46 -8.71 -21.29
N THR A 82 -49.29 -9.61 -22.29
CA THR A 82 -48.49 -10.85 -22.45
C THR A 82 -48.40 -11.29 -23.93
N SER A 83 -47.52 -12.27 -24.19
CA SER A 83 -47.71 -13.48 -25.06
C SER A 83 -47.09 -13.42 -26.47
N ALA A 84 -46.74 -14.55 -27.12
CA ALA A 84 -47.06 -15.98 -26.92
C ALA A 84 -45.89 -16.86 -27.47
N PRO A 85 -46.00 -18.20 -27.72
CA PRO A 85 -47.05 -19.20 -27.44
C PRO A 85 -46.49 -20.40 -26.62
N THR A 86 -47.15 -21.53 -26.31
CA THR A 86 -48.09 -22.37 -27.10
C THR A 86 -48.73 -23.45 -26.20
N ALA A 87 -50.03 -23.75 -26.35
CA ALA A 87 -50.59 -25.12 -26.41
C ALA A 87 -52.15 -25.16 -26.45
N LYS A 88 -52.66 -25.96 -27.39
CA LYS A 88 -54.02 -26.53 -27.54
C LYS A 88 -54.57 -27.15 -26.22
N PRO A 89 -55.90 -27.40 -26.02
CA PRO A 89 -57.00 -27.46 -27.01
C PRO A 89 -58.39 -26.96 -26.47
N GLU A 90 -59.60 -27.20 -27.05
CA GLU A 90 -60.06 -27.87 -28.29
C GLU A 90 -61.31 -27.21 -28.97
N ALA A 91 -62.57 -27.59 -28.64
CA ALA A 91 -63.72 -27.51 -29.57
C ALA A 91 -65.13 -27.17 -29.01
N THR A 92 -66.07 -26.93 -29.95
CA THR A 92 -67.56 -26.95 -29.89
C THR A 92 -68.21 -25.54 -29.83
N VAL A 93 -68.88 -24.90 -30.81
CA VAL A 93 -69.72 -25.22 -32.01
C VAL A 93 -71.07 -24.47 -31.88
N LEU A 94 -71.45 -23.60 -32.85
CA LEU A 94 -72.76 -23.60 -33.59
C LEU A 94 -73.03 -22.32 -34.45
N ALA A 95 -73.58 -22.56 -35.66
CA ALA A 95 -74.46 -21.73 -36.54
C ALA A 95 -74.08 -20.26 -36.89
N ARG A 96 -73.93 -19.81 -38.16
CA ARG A 96 -74.77 -19.77 -39.41
C ARG A 96 -75.44 -18.37 -39.64
N PRO A 97 -75.78 -17.95 -40.90
CA PRO A 97 -75.23 -16.69 -41.47
C PRO A 97 -76.28 -15.85 -42.26
N ILE A 98 -75.83 -15.08 -43.28
CA ILE A 98 -76.56 -14.38 -44.38
C ILE A 98 -76.92 -12.92 -44.02
N ASP A 99 -76.56 -11.87 -44.78
CA ASP A 99 -76.98 -11.59 -46.17
C ASP A 99 -76.10 -10.56 -46.96
N THR A 100 -76.36 -10.41 -48.27
CA THR A 100 -75.83 -9.32 -49.17
C THR A 100 -77.03 -8.53 -49.73
N PRO A 101 -76.94 -7.23 -50.12
CA PRO A 101 -76.53 -6.89 -51.51
C PRO A 101 -75.87 -5.49 -51.72
N ALA A 102 -75.48 -5.22 -52.97
CA ALA A 102 -75.03 -3.92 -53.53
C ALA A 102 -76.23 -3.01 -53.95
N PRO A 103 -76.13 -1.87 -54.71
CA PRO A 103 -74.98 -1.19 -55.36
C PRO A 103 -74.98 0.37 -55.25
N ASN A 104 -74.12 1.09 -56.01
CA ASN A 104 -74.52 2.07 -57.09
C ASN A 104 -73.51 3.22 -57.41
N VAL A 105 -73.01 3.25 -58.66
CA VAL A 105 -72.69 4.40 -59.56
C VAL A 105 -71.50 5.38 -59.33
N GLU A 106 -70.91 5.75 -60.49
CA GLU A 106 -69.69 6.52 -60.83
C GLU A 106 -70.04 7.89 -61.47
N PRO A 107 -69.10 8.87 -61.55
CA PRO A 107 -68.92 9.68 -62.80
C PRO A 107 -67.41 10.03 -63.11
N PRO A 108 -67.02 10.60 -64.27
CA PRO A 108 -66.16 9.87 -65.21
C PRO A 108 -64.85 10.59 -65.71
N ALA A 109 -64.23 9.98 -66.72
CA ALA A 109 -62.84 10.11 -67.20
C ALA A 109 -62.36 11.42 -67.87
N ILE A 110 -61.03 11.53 -67.99
CA ILE A 110 -60.31 12.29 -69.04
C ILE A 110 -59.27 11.35 -69.68
N ILE A 111 -59.18 11.35 -71.02
CA ILE A 111 -58.27 10.51 -71.83
C ILE A 111 -57.24 11.40 -72.54
N LEU A 112 -55.99 10.95 -72.63
CA LEU A 112 -54.96 11.49 -73.54
C LEU A 112 -54.30 10.31 -74.31
N PRO A 113 -53.74 10.55 -75.52
CA PRO A 113 -53.61 9.49 -76.53
C PRO A 113 -52.36 8.60 -76.40
N VAL A 114 -52.47 7.42 -77.00
CA VAL A 114 -51.43 6.39 -77.12
C VAL A 114 -50.53 6.66 -78.32
N GLU A 115 -49.21 6.60 -78.13
CA GLU A 115 -48.24 6.44 -79.22
C GLU A 115 -47.71 4.99 -79.30
N THR A 116 -47.48 4.52 -80.52
CA THR A 116 -47.11 3.13 -80.88
C THR A 116 -45.60 3.07 -81.17
N PRO A 117 -44.87 1.98 -80.86
CA PRO A 117 -43.42 2.07 -80.64
C PRO A 117 -42.55 2.09 -81.90
N SER A 118 -41.36 2.70 -81.77
CA SER A 118 -40.25 2.60 -82.73
C SER A 118 -39.35 1.39 -82.45
N PRO A 119 -38.62 0.85 -83.45
CA PRO A 119 -37.93 -0.44 -83.33
C PRO A 119 -36.66 -0.41 -82.47
N VAL A 120 -36.44 -1.50 -81.72
CA VAL A 120 -35.28 -1.70 -80.85
C VAL A 120 -34.05 -2.12 -81.67
N VAL A 121 -32.95 -1.37 -81.55
CA VAL A 121 -31.63 -1.78 -82.04
C VAL A 121 -30.89 -2.50 -80.91
N ILE A 122 -30.59 -3.79 -81.08
CA ILE A 122 -29.84 -4.57 -80.09
C ILE A 122 -28.34 -4.33 -80.29
N ALA A 123 -27.74 -3.52 -79.41
CA ALA A 123 -26.29 -3.42 -79.30
C ALA A 123 -25.76 -4.50 -78.35
N VAL A 124 -24.84 -5.34 -78.82
CA VAL A 124 -24.14 -6.31 -77.97
C VAL A 124 -23.05 -5.58 -77.18
N PRO A 125 -23.04 -5.62 -75.83
CA PRO A 125 -21.98 -5.01 -75.04
C PRO A 125 -20.67 -5.80 -75.14
N PRO A 126 -19.49 -5.14 -75.10
CA PRO A 126 -18.20 -5.82 -75.04
C PRO A 126 -18.03 -6.57 -73.71
N PRO A 127 -17.16 -7.60 -73.66
CA PRO A 127 -16.94 -8.39 -72.45
C PRO A 127 -16.35 -7.53 -71.32
N VAL A 128 -17.01 -7.57 -70.16
CA VAL A 128 -16.53 -6.89 -68.94
C VAL A 128 -15.31 -7.65 -68.40
N VAL A 129 -14.13 -7.03 -68.44
CA VAL A 129 -12.93 -7.54 -67.78
C VAL A 129 -13.09 -7.31 -66.28
N THR A 130 -13.42 -8.35 -65.52
CA THR A 130 -13.51 -8.30 -64.06
C THR A 130 -12.10 -8.22 -63.47
N LEU A 131 -11.65 -7.01 -63.13
CA LEU A 131 -10.43 -6.82 -62.35
C LEU A 131 -10.66 -7.36 -60.93
N THR A 132 -9.92 -8.38 -60.55
CA THR A 132 -9.91 -8.88 -59.16
C THR A 132 -9.39 -7.77 -58.25
N PRO A 133 -10.10 -7.39 -57.16
CA PRO A 133 -9.58 -6.38 -56.24
C PRO A 133 -8.25 -6.87 -55.63
N PRO A 134 -7.28 -5.97 -55.39
CA PRO A 134 -6.07 -6.32 -54.65
C PRO A 134 -6.42 -6.93 -53.28
N PRO A 135 -5.64 -7.87 -52.75
CA PRO A 135 -5.86 -8.38 -51.40
C PRO A 135 -5.84 -7.22 -50.40
N ALA A 136 -6.92 -7.08 -49.64
CA ALA A 136 -7.02 -6.03 -48.63
C ALA A 136 -5.90 -6.23 -47.59
N ILE A 137 -5.13 -5.17 -47.33
CA ILE A 137 -4.18 -5.17 -46.23
C ILE A 137 -4.99 -5.17 -44.94
N VAL A 138 -5.03 -6.31 -44.25
CA VAL A 138 -5.71 -6.44 -42.96
C VAL A 138 -4.90 -5.68 -41.91
N SER A 139 -5.32 -4.45 -41.65
CA SER A 139 -4.80 -3.65 -40.53
C SER A 139 -5.49 -4.07 -39.25
N PHE A 140 -4.71 -4.46 -38.24
CA PHE A 140 -5.21 -4.72 -36.90
C PHE A 140 -5.19 -3.42 -36.09
N PRO A 141 -6.16 -3.20 -35.18
CA PRO A 141 -6.19 -1.98 -34.37
C PRO A 141 -5.08 -2.00 -33.32
N ASP A 142 -4.31 -0.91 -33.25
CA ASP A 142 -3.32 -0.70 -32.19
C ASP A 142 -3.98 -0.30 -30.84
N THR A 143 -5.31 -0.40 -30.71
CA THR A 143 -6.07 -0.12 -29.48
C THR A 143 -6.16 -1.29 -28.50
N VAL A 144 -5.79 -2.51 -28.96
CA VAL A 144 -5.82 -3.73 -28.15
C VAL A 144 -4.43 -4.00 -27.59
N VAL A 145 -4.33 -3.99 -26.27
CA VAL A 145 -3.07 -3.96 -25.51
C VAL A 145 -3.13 -4.88 -24.29
N LEU A 146 -1.98 -5.26 -23.74
CA LEU A 146 -1.91 -5.97 -22.46
C LEU A 146 -2.31 -5.00 -21.35
N ASN A 147 -3.13 -5.42 -20.38
CA ASN A 147 -3.60 -4.55 -19.30
C ASN A 147 -3.01 -4.94 -17.94
N GLU A 148 -3.16 -6.20 -17.56
CA GLU A 148 -2.73 -6.75 -16.27
C GLU A 148 -2.36 -8.22 -16.43
N TYR A 149 -1.47 -8.74 -15.58
CA TYR A 149 -1.23 -10.18 -15.48
C TYR A 149 -0.83 -10.60 -14.07
N LEU A 150 -1.24 -11.82 -13.68
CA LEU A 150 -0.93 -12.40 -12.37
C LEU A 150 0.00 -13.61 -12.50
N THR A 151 1.00 -13.68 -11.62
CA THR A 151 1.97 -14.77 -11.55
C THR A 151 1.81 -15.57 -10.25
N ALA A 152 1.64 -16.90 -10.35
CA ALA A 152 1.49 -17.79 -9.20
C ALA A 152 2.75 -18.66 -9.04
N SER A 153 3.27 -18.73 -7.82
CA SER A 153 4.49 -19.50 -7.53
C SER A 153 4.26 -21.00 -7.32
N THR A 154 3.02 -21.48 -7.24
CA THR A 154 2.72 -22.90 -7.01
C THR A 154 2.08 -23.56 -8.23
N LYS A 155 2.60 -24.74 -8.59
CA LYS A 155 2.13 -25.54 -9.73
C LYS A 155 0.70 -26.12 -9.57
N ASN A 156 0.06 -25.90 -8.42
CA ASN A 156 -1.18 -26.59 -8.03
C ASN A 156 -2.44 -25.70 -8.09
N SER A 157 -2.32 -24.43 -8.48
CA SER A 157 -3.45 -23.51 -8.65
C SER A 157 -3.58 -23.10 -10.12
N ASN A 158 -4.24 -23.92 -10.92
CA ASN A 158 -4.40 -23.75 -12.37
C ASN A 158 -5.13 -22.44 -12.78
N ASP A 159 -5.83 -21.80 -11.85
CA ASP A 159 -6.58 -20.56 -12.07
C ASP A 159 -5.84 -19.30 -11.55
N ALA A 160 -4.73 -19.45 -10.82
CA ALA A 160 -4.06 -18.32 -10.14
C ALA A 160 -3.05 -17.55 -11.00
N SER A 161 -2.85 -17.94 -12.26
CA SER A 161 -2.08 -17.15 -13.22
C SER A 161 -2.94 -16.85 -14.43
N TRP A 162 -2.84 -15.63 -14.95
CA TRP A 162 -3.69 -15.15 -16.02
C TRP A 162 -3.09 -13.89 -16.66
N VAL A 163 -3.56 -13.58 -17.87
CA VAL A 163 -3.23 -12.36 -18.60
C VAL A 163 -4.54 -11.70 -19.03
N GLU A 164 -4.63 -10.39 -18.83
CA GLU A 164 -5.75 -9.56 -19.29
C GLU A 164 -5.33 -8.67 -20.46
N ILE A 165 -6.23 -8.59 -21.43
CA ILE A 165 -6.16 -7.68 -22.58
C ILE A 165 -7.24 -6.62 -22.40
N TYR A 166 -6.92 -5.37 -22.73
CA TYR A 166 -7.88 -4.26 -22.77
C TYR A 166 -8.00 -3.70 -24.18
N ASN A 167 -9.21 -3.32 -24.56
CA ASN A 167 -9.50 -2.59 -25.80
C ASN A 167 -9.79 -1.12 -25.49
N SER A 168 -8.81 -0.26 -25.75
CA SER A 168 -8.93 1.20 -25.56
C SER A 168 -9.74 1.91 -26.65
N GLY A 169 -10.23 1.17 -27.65
CA GLY A 169 -10.95 1.72 -28.80
C GLY A 169 -12.47 1.78 -28.64
N GLU A 170 -13.08 2.68 -29.41
CA GLU A 170 -14.53 2.96 -29.47
C GLU A 170 -15.35 1.88 -30.22
N SER A 171 -14.73 0.78 -30.66
CA SER A 171 -15.40 -0.30 -31.38
C SER A 171 -14.96 -1.68 -30.89
N ALA A 172 -15.83 -2.68 -31.06
CA ALA A 172 -15.52 -4.04 -30.68
C ALA A 172 -14.49 -4.67 -31.64
N VAL A 173 -13.54 -5.44 -31.11
CA VAL A 173 -12.45 -6.06 -31.87
C VAL A 173 -12.57 -7.59 -31.80
N ASP A 174 -12.33 -8.26 -32.93
CA ASP A 174 -12.14 -9.71 -32.97
C ASP A 174 -10.68 -10.04 -32.61
N LEU A 175 -10.52 -10.82 -31.53
CA LEU A 175 -9.24 -11.33 -31.03
C LEU A 175 -8.88 -12.69 -31.63
N GLY A 176 -9.69 -13.24 -32.54
CA GLY A 176 -9.38 -14.48 -33.25
C GLY A 176 -7.99 -14.46 -33.90
N ASP A 177 -7.24 -15.54 -33.71
CA ASP A 177 -5.86 -15.74 -34.19
C ASP A 177 -4.79 -14.79 -33.60
N TRP A 178 -5.13 -13.88 -32.68
CA TRP A 178 -4.14 -13.15 -31.88
C TRP A 178 -3.41 -14.12 -30.95
N GLN A 179 -2.21 -13.77 -30.49
CA GLN A 179 -1.40 -14.62 -29.62
C GLN A 179 -0.95 -13.91 -28.35
N ILE A 180 -1.06 -14.61 -27.22
CA ILE A 180 -0.45 -14.23 -25.95
C ILE A 180 0.77 -15.13 -25.75
N ALA A 181 1.97 -14.56 -25.71
CA ALA A 181 3.21 -15.30 -25.56
C ALA A 181 3.99 -14.85 -24.33
N HIS A 182 4.84 -15.75 -23.80
CA HIS A 182 5.81 -15.41 -22.78
C HIS A 182 7.18 -16.08 -23.05
N THR A 183 8.22 -15.65 -22.34
CA THR A 183 9.63 -15.99 -22.68
C THR A 183 10.37 -16.79 -21.61
N ALA A 184 9.88 -16.82 -20.37
CA ALA A 184 10.48 -17.63 -19.31
C ALA A 184 10.39 -19.14 -19.61
N LYS A 185 11.28 -19.91 -18.99
CA LYS A 185 11.28 -21.40 -18.98
C LYS A 185 11.29 -22.07 -20.37
N GLY A 186 11.74 -21.36 -21.41
CA GLY A 186 11.77 -21.84 -22.81
C GLY A 186 10.69 -21.23 -23.71
N GLY A 187 9.76 -20.47 -23.11
CA GLY A 187 8.71 -19.73 -23.80
C GLY A 187 7.53 -20.60 -24.25
N ALA A 188 6.35 -19.99 -24.28
CA ALA A 188 5.12 -20.58 -24.81
C ALA A 188 4.25 -19.49 -25.43
N SER A 189 3.39 -19.88 -26.38
CA SER A 189 2.42 -19.00 -27.03
C SER A 189 1.04 -19.67 -27.04
N PHE A 190 0.00 -18.90 -26.74
CA PHE A 190 -1.39 -19.28 -26.81
C PHE A 190 -2.08 -18.49 -27.92
N VAL A 191 -2.72 -19.20 -28.86
CA VAL A 191 -3.53 -18.57 -29.93
C VAL A 191 -4.97 -18.44 -29.45
N ILE A 192 -5.50 -17.21 -29.48
CA ILE A 192 -6.85 -16.90 -29.06
C ILE A 192 -7.86 -17.50 -30.06
N PRO A 193 -8.87 -18.28 -29.59
CA PRO A 193 -9.85 -18.91 -30.47
C PRO A 193 -10.64 -17.91 -31.33
N LYS A 194 -10.87 -18.26 -32.60
CA LYS A 194 -11.69 -17.48 -33.54
C LYS A 194 -13.09 -17.21 -32.99
N GLY A 195 -13.60 -16.00 -33.21
CA GLY A 195 -14.90 -15.55 -32.67
C GLY A 195 -14.83 -15.06 -31.23
N THR A 196 -13.64 -14.97 -30.61
CA THR A 196 -13.45 -14.27 -29.34
C THR A 196 -13.45 -12.77 -29.61
N THR A 197 -14.52 -12.06 -29.23
CA THR A 197 -14.60 -10.60 -29.36
C THR A 197 -14.39 -9.90 -28.02
N ILE A 198 -13.85 -8.69 -28.07
CA ILE A 198 -13.74 -7.76 -26.95
C ILE A 198 -14.52 -6.48 -27.31
N ALA A 199 -15.41 -6.04 -26.41
CA ALA A 199 -16.21 -4.83 -26.61
C ALA A 199 -15.32 -3.56 -26.48
N PRO A 200 -15.80 -2.37 -26.91
CA PRO A 200 -15.11 -1.12 -26.61
C PRO A 200 -14.96 -0.90 -25.11
N HIS A 201 -13.84 -0.30 -24.69
CA HIS A 201 -13.49 -0.02 -23.29
C HIS A 201 -13.70 -1.20 -22.33
N SER A 202 -13.48 -2.42 -22.83
CA SER A 202 -13.73 -3.66 -22.12
C SER A 202 -12.45 -4.49 -21.99
N TYR A 203 -12.48 -5.37 -21.00
CA TYR A 203 -11.41 -6.27 -20.61
C TYR A 203 -11.64 -7.67 -21.17
N ARG A 204 -10.57 -8.47 -21.21
CA ARG A 204 -10.65 -9.90 -21.48
C ARG A 204 -9.54 -10.63 -20.75
N VAL A 205 -9.90 -11.29 -19.66
CA VAL A 205 -9.01 -12.18 -18.91
C VAL A 205 -8.89 -13.54 -19.62
N PHE A 206 -7.66 -14.05 -19.69
CA PHE A 206 -7.32 -15.39 -20.16
C PHE A 206 -6.57 -16.15 -19.06
N LEU A 207 -7.19 -17.19 -18.52
CA LEU A 207 -6.66 -17.93 -17.37
C LEU A 207 -5.64 -18.98 -17.80
N ARG A 208 -4.69 -19.34 -16.93
CA ARG A 208 -3.69 -20.39 -17.19
C ARG A 208 -4.30 -21.73 -17.57
N ARG A 209 -5.47 -22.09 -17.02
CA ARG A 209 -6.22 -23.29 -17.44
C ARG A 209 -6.70 -23.28 -18.89
N GLU A 210 -6.83 -22.11 -19.50
CA GLU A 210 -7.22 -21.90 -20.91
C GLU A 210 -5.99 -21.76 -21.79
N THR A 211 -4.97 -21.02 -21.33
CA THR A 211 -3.79 -20.66 -22.14
C THR A 211 -2.63 -21.64 -22.05
N GLY A 212 -2.51 -22.37 -20.95
CA GLY A 212 -1.36 -23.22 -20.63
C GLY A 212 -0.08 -22.48 -20.24
N LEU A 213 -0.08 -21.14 -20.21
CA LEU A 213 1.13 -20.33 -19.99
C LEU A 213 1.58 -20.40 -18.51
N ASP A 214 2.87 -20.66 -18.28
CA ASP A 214 3.48 -20.81 -16.95
C ASP A 214 4.39 -19.62 -16.62
N LEU A 215 3.78 -18.43 -16.52
CA LEU A 215 4.47 -17.17 -16.22
C LEU A 215 5.38 -17.31 -14.98
N ASP A 216 6.58 -16.75 -15.05
CA ASP A 216 7.51 -16.75 -13.91
C ASP A 216 7.30 -15.52 -12.99
N THR A 217 7.64 -15.67 -11.71
CA THR A 217 7.72 -14.55 -10.74
C THR A 217 9.10 -13.90 -10.71
N GLN A 218 10.15 -14.59 -11.20
CA GLN A 218 11.50 -14.05 -11.21
C GLN A 218 11.68 -13.09 -12.39
N ALA A 219 11.80 -13.61 -13.61
CA ALA A 219 11.89 -12.78 -14.79
C ALA A 219 11.12 -13.42 -15.95
N ASP A 220 10.24 -12.63 -16.56
CA ASP A 220 9.51 -13.00 -17.76
C ASP A 220 9.28 -11.76 -18.64
N GLN A 221 8.91 -12.00 -19.89
CA GLN A 221 8.32 -11.01 -20.78
C GLN A 221 6.97 -11.54 -21.22
N VAL A 222 5.92 -10.72 -21.14
CA VAL A 222 4.59 -11.05 -21.68
C VAL A 222 4.39 -10.23 -22.95
N GLN A 223 3.91 -10.88 -24.00
CA GLN A 223 3.81 -10.32 -25.35
C GLN A 223 2.42 -10.57 -25.93
N LEU A 224 1.84 -9.55 -26.56
CA LEU A 224 0.63 -9.64 -27.36
C LEU A 224 0.99 -9.46 -28.83
N ILE A 225 0.67 -10.44 -29.65
CA ILE A 225 1.04 -10.51 -31.07
C ILE A 225 -0.25 -10.60 -31.89
N ASN A 226 -0.38 -9.78 -32.93
CA ASN A 226 -1.57 -9.82 -33.78
C ASN A 226 -1.50 -10.95 -34.82
N PRO A 227 -2.61 -11.27 -35.55
CA PRO A 227 -2.63 -12.36 -36.52
C PRO A 227 -1.69 -12.20 -37.72
N ALA A 228 -1.15 -11.00 -37.98
CA ALA A 228 -0.09 -10.77 -38.97
C ALA A 228 1.32 -11.07 -38.43
N GLY A 229 1.46 -11.49 -37.17
CA GLY A 229 2.76 -11.74 -36.52
C GLY A 229 3.49 -10.47 -36.06
N LYS A 230 2.84 -9.29 -36.10
CA LYS A 230 3.39 -8.05 -35.55
C LYS A 230 3.14 -8.03 -34.04
N LEU A 231 4.17 -7.71 -33.26
CA LEU A 231 4.03 -7.39 -31.83
C LEU A 231 3.13 -6.16 -31.67
N ALA A 232 1.99 -6.33 -31.00
CA ALA A 232 1.03 -5.26 -30.71
C ALA A 232 1.41 -4.53 -29.41
N ASP A 233 1.72 -5.29 -28.36
CA ASP A 233 2.15 -4.75 -27.06
C ASP A 233 3.06 -5.76 -26.33
N TRP A 234 3.86 -5.29 -25.38
CA TRP A 234 4.67 -6.17 -24.52
C TRP A 234 5.05 -5.51 -23.20
N THR A 235 5.47 -6.34 -22.25
CA THR A 235 6.00 -5.92 -20.95
C THR A 235 7.01 -6.94 -20.42
N SER A 236 7.77 -6.56 -19.40
CA SER A 236 8.73 -7.43 -18.74
C SER A 236 8.92 -7.07 -17.27
N HIS A 237 9.33 -8.04 -16.46
CA HIS A 237 9.65 -7.84 -15.05
C HIS A 237 10.94 -8.59 -14.67
N THR A 238 11.54 -8.21 -13.54
CA THR A 238 12.80 -8.76 -13.01
C THR A 238 12.71 -9.32 -11.59
N ALA A 239 11.61 -9.01 -10.89
CA ALA A 239 11.08 -9.74 -9.74
C ALA A 239 9.64 -9.28 -9.46
N LEU A 240 8.72 -10.22 -9.25
CA LEU A 240 7.37 -9.99 -8.74
C LEU A 240 7.17 -10.74 -7.43
N LYS A 241 6.46 -10.14 -6.47
CA LYS A 241 5.99 -10.86 -5.27
C LYS A 241 4.97 -11.92 -5.71
N THR A 242 5.00 -13.09 -5.06
CA THR A 242 3.99 -14.15 -5.31
C THR A 242 2.58 -13.60 -5.12
N ASN A 243 1.66 -13.92 -6.04
CA ASN A 243 0.26 -13.53 -5.97
C ASN A 243 0.04 -12.01 -5.91
N ARG A 244 0.99 -11.22 -6.43
CA ARG A 244 0.78 -9.82 -6.81
C ARG A 244 0.69 -9.73 -8.34
N PRO A 245 -0.25 -8.95 -8.88
CA PRO A 245 -0.29 -8.71 -10.31
C PRO A 245 0.90 -7.84 -10.73
N ASN A 246 1.07 -7.68 -12.03
CA ASN A 246 1.71 -6.51 -12.60
C ASN A 246 0.69 -5.88 -13.56
N ALA A 247 0.28 -4.65 -13.26
CA ALA A 247 -0.81 -3.94 -13.92
C ALA A 247 -0.29 -2.67 -14.58
N ARG A 248 -0.95 -2.19 -15.63
CA ARG A 248 -0.77 -0.82 -16.11
C ARG A 248 -1.39 0.16 -15.12
N SER A 249 -0.68 1.24 -14.80
CA SER A 249 -1.16 2.27 -13.86
C SER A 249 -2.43 3.02 -14.30
N ILE A 250 -2.81 2.88 -15.57
CA ILE A 250 -4.05 3.38 -16.22
C ILE A 250 -4.40 2.36 -17.31
N ASP A 251 -5.67 2.00 -17.46
CA ASP A 251 -6.11 1.02 -18.46
C ASP A 251 -5.60 1.33 -19.87
N GLY A 252 -4.94 0.34 -20.47
CA GLY A 252 -4.31 0.41 -21.79
C GLY A 252 -3.16 1.42 -21.95
N GLY A 253 -2.70 2.08 -20.88
CA GLY A 253 -1.65 3.10 -20.94
C GLY A 253 -0.67 3.03 -19.77
N GLY A 254 -0.21 4.21 -19.32
CA GLY A 254 0.58 4.36 -18.10
C GLY A 254 1.90 3.58 -18.04
N THR A 255 2.40 3.39 -16.82
CA THR A 255 3.56 2.56 -16.50
C THR A 255 3.12 1.24 -15.89
N TRP A 256 3.84 0.15 -16.16
CA TRP A 256 3.64 -1.12 -15.46
C TRP A 256 4.06 -1.01 -13.99
N THR A 257 3.23 -1.51 -13.07
CA THR A 257 3.47 -1.51 -11.63
C THR A 257 2.91 -2.76 -10.94
N PRO A 258 3.63 -3.36 -9.97
CA PRO A 258 3.14 -4.42 -9.11
C PRO A 258 2.42 -3.92 -7.84
N ASP A 259 2.25 -2.59 -7.68
CA ASP A 259 1.71 -1.97 -6.47
C ASP A 259 0.17 -2.01 -6.38
N CYS A 260 -0.50 -2.47 -7.44
CA CYS A 260 -1.97 -2.56 -7.51
C CYS A 260 -2.50 -3.91 -6.99
N LYS A 261 -3.76 -3.92 -6.55
CA LYS A 261 -4.50 -5.18 -6.33
C LYS A 261 -4.94 -5.75 -7.67
N ALA A 262 -5.06 -7.08 -7.74
CA ALA A 262 -5.54 -7.78 -8.92
C ALA A 262 -6.96 -7.32 -9.29
N THR A 263 -7.16 -6.84 -10.51
CA THR A 263 -8.39 -6.20 -11.01
C THR A 263 -9.04 -6.92 -12.22
N PRO A 264 -9.11 -8.27 -12.26
CA PRO A 264 -9.59 -9.00 -13.44
C PRO A 264 -11.01 -8.62 -13.86
N ASP A 265 -11.19 -8.35 -15.16
CA ASP A 265 -12.41 -7.84 -15.81
C ASP A 265 -12.86 -6.44 -15.30
N THR A 266 -11.98 -5.67 -14.67
CA THR A 266 -12.26 -4.33 -14.12
C THR A 266 -11.14 -3.33 -14.39
N ALA A 267 -11.41 -2.03 -14.17
CA ALA A 267 -10.41 -0.98 -14.38
C ALA A 267 -9.19 -1.17 -13.46
N ASN A 268 -8.00 -1.16 -14.06
CA ASN A 268 -6.72 -1.27 -13.37
C ASN A 268 -6.52 -0.17 -12.35
N CYS A 269 -5.85 -0.51 -11.25
CA CYS A 269 -5.34 0.46 -10.28
C CYS A 269 -6.37 1.57 -9.97
N PRO A 270 -7.64 1.21 -9.68
CA PRO A 270 -8.72 2.18 -9.62
C PRO A 270 -8.36 3.26 -8.61
N VAL A 271 -8.81 4.50 -8.84
CA VAL A 271 -8.53 5.62 -7.92
C VAL A 271 -9.32 5.40 -6.62
N VAL A 272 -8.79 4.51 -5.79
CA VAL A 272 -9.21 4.31 -4.41
C VAL A 272 -8.88 5.62 -3.71
N VAL A 273 -9.92 6.35 -3.35
CA VAL A 273 -9.82 7.54 -2.49
C VAL A 273 -9.52 7.05 -1.08
N GLY A 274 -8.26 6.69 -0.87
CA GLY A 274 -7.71 6.07 0.33
C GLY A 274 -6.30 6.57 0.59
N ALA A 275 -5.79 6.25 1.78
CA ALA A 275 -4.37 6.41 2.05
C ALA A 275 -3.56 5.36 1.27
N SER A 276 -2.26 5.57 1.16
CA SER A 276 -1.35 4.64 0.48
C SER A 276 -1.49 3.19 0.96
N ASN A 277 -1.53 2.25 0.01
CA ASN A 277 -1.50 0.81 0.26
C ASN A 277 -0.18 0.34 0.90
N TYR A 278 0.86 1.17 0.91
CA TYR A 278 2.19 0.81 1.44
C TYR A 278 2.15 0.23 2.86
N PHE A 279 1.36 0.82 3.78
CA PHE A 279 1.28 0.30 5.14
C PHE A 279 0.41 -0.98 5.25
N PRO A 280 -0.84 -1.02 4.72
CA PRO A 280 -1.64 -2.25 4.69
C PRO A 280 -0.92 -3.44 4.06
N ASP A 281 -0.17 -3.23 2.98
CA ASP A 281 0.55 -4.29 2.26
C ASP A 281 1.71 -4.93 3.04
N HIS A 282 2.12 -4.34 4.17
CA HIS A 282 3.24 -4.82 4.98
C HIS A 282 2.89 -4.97 6.47
N ILE A 283 1.60 -4.93 6.83
CA ILE A 283 1.09 -5.21 8.17
C ILE A 283 0.10 -6.38 8.07
N ALA A 284 0.47 -7.55 8.58
CA ALA A 284 -0.40 -8.72 8.48
C ALA A 284 -1.66 -8.57 9.35
N GLU A 285 -2.80 -8.87 8.75
CA GLU A 285 -4.11 -8.91 9.40
C GLU A 285 -4.26 -10.09 10.39
N PRO A 286 -5.28 -10.08 11.27
CA PRO A 286 -5.65 -11.23 12.09
C PRO A 286 -5.91 -12.48 11.24
N THR A 287 -5.10 -13.53 11.43
CA THR A 287 -5.35 -14.82 10.81
C THR A 287 -6.46 -15.57 11.54
N LEU A 288 -7.45 -16.06 10.78
CA LEU A 288 -8.44 -17.00 11.30
C LEU A 288 -7.74 -18.29 11.77
N VAL A 289 -8.24 -18.90 12.84
CA VAL A 289 -7.57 -20.01 13.56
C VAL A 289 -7.18 -21.21 12.65
N GLY A 290 -7.82 -21.37 11.49
CA GLY A 290 -7.51 -22.40 10.49
C GLY A 290 -6.38 -22.06 9.48
N SER A 291 -5.89 -20.82 9.39
CA SER A 291 -4.79 -20.43 8.48
C SER A 291 -3.44 -20.21 9.17
N LEU A 292 -3.35 -20.48 10.48
CA LEU A 292 -2.13 -20.33 11.27
C LEU A 292 -1.03 -21.32 10.85
N ASN A 293 0.04 -20.80 10.22
CA ASN A 293 1.23 -21.58 9.95
C ASN A 293 2.06 -21.77 11.24
N VAL A 294 1.90 -22.93 11.87
CA VAL A 294 2.58 -23.29 13.13
C VAL A 294 4.11 -23.17 13.03
N ALA A 295 4.71 -23.45 11.87
CA ALA A 295 6.17 -23.34 11.69
C ALA A 295 6.65 -21.89 11.76
N VAL A 296 5.87 -20.95 11.21
CA VAL A 296 6.16 -19.51 11.28
C VAL A 296 5.96 -18.99 12.71
N LEU A 297 4.86 -19.38 13.37
CA LEU A 297 4.59 -19.01 14.76
C LEU A 297 5.70 -19.48 15.72
N VAL A 298 6.15 -20.74 15.59
CA VAL A 298 7.26 -21.28 16.39
C VAL A 298 8.57 -20.55 16.07
N THR A 299 8.83 -20.24 14.80
CA THR A 299 10.01 -19.45 14.39
C THR A 299 10.01 -18.08 15.04
N ASN A 300 8.89 -17.36 14.98
CA ASN A 300 8.73 -16.03 15.56
C ASN A 300 8.84 -16.05 17.09
N ALA A 301 8.29 -17.07 17.75
CA ALA A 301 8.44 -17.26 19.19
C ALA A 301 9.90 -17.55 19.62
N LEU A 302 10.66 -18.32 18.82
CA LEU A 302 12.08 -18.58 19.07
C LEU A 302 12.93 -17.32 18.88
N LEU A 303 12.71 -16.56 17.81
CA LEU A 303 13.38 -15.28 17.57
C LEU A 303 13.06 -14.26 18.67
N ALA A 304 11.79 -14.19 19.09
CA ALA A 304 11.34 -13.36 20.21
C ALA A 304 12.02 -13.74 21.54
N LEU A 305 12.17 -15.04 21.84
CA LEU A 305 12.84 -15.51 23.05
C LEU A 305 14.34 -15.19 23.04
N ILE A 306 15.02 -15.37 21.90
CA ILE A 306 16.43 -14.98 21.74
C ILE A 306 16.60 -13.48 21.96
N LEU A 307 15.69 -12.67 21.39
CA LEU A 307 15.70 -11.21 21.57
C LEU A 307 15.41 -10.80 23.02
N ALA A 308 14.50 -11.49 23.72
CA ALA A 308 14.21 -11.27 25.13
C ALA A 308 15.45 -11.51 26.02
N LEU A 309 16.18 -12.60 25.77
CA LEU A 309 17.41 -12.93 26.49
C LEU A 309 18.52 -11.91 26.22
N ALA A 310 18.71 -11.52 24.96
CA ALA A 310 19.69 -10.50 24.58
C ALA A 310 19.36 -9.14 25.23
N MET A 311 18.13 -8.64 25.06
CA MET A 311 17.72 -7.34 25.62
C MET A 311 17.77 -7.34 27.15
N GLY A 312 17.30 -8.41 27.80
CA GLY A 312 17.39 -8.54 29.27
C GLY A 312 18.82 -8.48 29.81
N PHE A 313 19.82 -8.97 29.06
CA PHE A 313 21.23 -8.85 29.43
C PHE A 313 21.79 -7.45 29.13
N PHE A 314 21.71 -7.01 27.87
CA PHE A 314 22.35 -5.77 27.43
C PHE A 314 21.69 -4.50 27.99
N SER A 315 20.38 -4.51 28.28
CA SER A 315 19.73 -3.39 28.96
C SER A 315 20.21 -3.20 30.41
N ASN A 316 20.54 -4.26 31.15
CA ASN A 316 21.13 -4.10 32.49
C ASN A 316 22.51 -3.43 32.42
N MET A 317 23.33 -3.81 31.44
CA MET A 317 24.64 -3.19 31.22
C MET A 317 24.51 -1.74 30.73
N LEU A 318 23.48 -1.41 29.95
CA LEU A 318 23.14 -0.03 29.62
C LEU A 318 22.69 0.75 30.86
N ASN A 319 21.86 0.17 31.74
CA ASN A 319 21.40 0.83 32.96
C ASN A 319 22.56 1.15 33.91
N ASP A 320 23.53 0.23 34.06
CA ASP A 320 24.78 0.48 34.78
C ASP A 320 25.50 1.74 34.25
N ILE A 321 25.66 1.87 32.93
CA ILE A 321 26.22 3.08 32.29
C ILE A 321 25.39 4.34 32.62
N LEU A 322 24.06 4.24 32.51
CA LEU A 322 23.13 5.35 32.74
C LEU A 322 23.07 5.79 34.22
N GLU A 323 23.49 4.95 35.16
CA GLU A 323 23.51 5.25 36.60
C GLU A 323 24.88 5.67 37.10
N THR A 324 25.95 5.03 36.63
CA THR A 324 27.31 5.24 37.16
C THR A 324 28.15 6.24 36.36
N HIS A 325 27.78 6.53 35.11
CA HIS A 325 28.61 7.32 34.18
C HIS A 325 27.88 8.51 33.52
N GLU A 326 26.94 9.15 34.23
CA GLU A 326 26.16 10.30 33.71
C GLU A 326 27.04 11.42 33.10
N GLU A 327 28.14 11.80 33.75
CA GLU A 327 29.08 12.81 33.22
C GLU A 327 29.86 12.34 31.99
N GLY A 328 30.12 11.04 31.88
CA GLY A 328 30.76 10.42 30.72
C GLY A 328 29.82 10.44 29.51
N LEU A 329 28.56 10.09 29.74
CA LEU A 329 27.49 10.15 28.74
C LEU A 329 27.21 11.60 28.30
N ALA A 330 27.17 12.56 29.23
CA ALA A 330 26.98 13.97 28.91
C ALA A 330 28.09 14.54 28.01
N ARG A 331 29.34 14.05 28.17
CA ARG A 331 30.46 14.36 27.27
C ARG A 331 30.35 13.66 25.92
N PHE A 332 29.96 12.38 25.90
CA PHE A 332 29.73 11.64 24.66
C PHE A 332 28.64 12.27 23.79
N LEU A 333 27.56 12.77 24.41
CA LEU A 333 26.45 13.46 23.75
C LEU A 333 26.70 14.97 23.55
N ALA A 334 27.88 15.50 23.85
CA ALA A 334 28.19 16.91 23.64
C ALA A 334 28.03 17.39 22.17
N PRO A 335 28.39 16.61 21.12
CA PRO A 335 28.27 17.05 19.73
C PRO A 335 26.84 17.34 19.27
N ILE A 336 25.85 16.60 19.78
CA ILE A 336 24.43 16.73 19.41
C ILE A 336 23.68 17.76 20.27
N ARG A 337 24.25 18.16 21.41
CA ARG A 337 23.62 19.05 22.38
C ARG A 337 23.11 20.37 21.78
N PRO A 338 23.84 21.06 20.86
CA PRO A 338 23.34 22.29 20.23
C PRO A 338 22.03 22.09 19.45
N LEU A 339 21.84 20.92 18.82
CA LEU A 339 20.62 20.57 18.08
C LEU A 339 19.44 20.36 19.04
N VAL A 340 19.65 19.58 20.10
CA VAL A 340 18.64 19.33 21.14
C VAL A 340 18.23 20.62 21.86
N ASP A 341 19.19 21.46 22.23
CA ASP A 341 18.93 22.76 22.87
C ASP A 341 18.36 23.79 21.86
N GLY A 342 18.60 23.62 20.56
CA GLY A 342 17.90 24.34 19.48
C GLY A 342 16.40 24.01 19.46
N GLY A 343 16.05 22.71 19.39
CA GLY A 343 14.66 22.24 19.41
C GLY A 343 13.90 22.70 20.65
N ARG A 344 14.50 22.58 21.84
CA ARG A 344 13.92 23.07 23.11
C ARG A 344 13.60 24.58 23.09
N ARG A 345 14.47 25.39 22.51
CA ARG A 345 14.26 26.84 22.37
C ARG A 345 13.16 27.17 21.37
N ALA A 346 13.06 26.42 20.27
CA ALA A 346 11.95 26.55 19.32
C ALA A 346 10.60 26.24 19.98
N THR A 347 10.50 25.14 20.75
CA THR A 347 9.27 24.81 21.49
C THR A 347 8.92 25.85 22.56
N ALA A 348 9.90 26.37 23.30
CA ALA A 348 9.63 27.38 24.33
C ALA A 348 9.10 28.70 23.73
N ARG A 349 9.66 29.17 22.60
CA ARG A 349 9.13 30.32 21.87
C ARG A 349 7.73 30.07 21.31
N PHE A 350 7.44 28.85 20.87
CA PHE A 350 6.12 28.49 20.37
C PHE A 350 5.07 28.47 21.50
N ASP A 351 5.44 27.99 22.69
CA ASP A 351 4.60 28.06 23.89
C ASP A 351 4.33 29.51 24.33
N GLU A 352 5.34 30.39 24.25
CA GLU A 352 5.20 31.84 24.50
C GLU A 352 4.21 32.51 23.52
N ILE A 353 4.30 32.19 22.22
CA ILE A 353 3.35 32.68 21.20
C ILE A 353 1.92 32.20 21.49
N LEU A 354 1.74 30.92 21.83
CA LEU A 354 0.42 30.35 22.11
C LEU A 354 -0.18 30.84 23.43
N GLN A 355 0.63 31.22 24.42
CA GLN A 355 0.14 31.88 25.65
C GLN A 355 -0.45 33.27 25.38
N GLY A 356 -0.11 33.91 24.25
CA GLY A 356 -0.78 35.12 23.77
C GLY A 356 -2.22 34.90 23.30
N VAL A 357 -2.66 33.65 23.12
CA VAL A 357 -4.05 33.30 22.84
C VAL A 357 -4.81 33.17 24.17
N HIS A 358 -5.79 34.04 24.42
CA HIS A 358 -6.54 34.14 25.68
C HIS A 358 -7.33 32.88 26.12
N LEU A 359 -7.25 31.76 25.39
CA LEU A 359 -7.87 30.48 25.74
C LEU A 359 -6.79 29.39 25.84
N ALA A 360 -6.30 29.13 27.06
CA ALA A 360 -5.20 28.19 27.31
C ALA A 360 -5.47 26.76 26.79
N TRP A 361 -6.72 26.28 26.88
CA TRP A 361 -7.10 24.96 26.35
C TRP A 361 -7.03 24.89 24.81
N LEU A 362 -7.35 26.01 24.14
CA LEU A 362 -7.29 26.11 22.68
C LEU A 362 -5.82 26.15 22.22
N GLY A 363 -4.95 26.84 22.95
CA GLY A 363 -3.50 26.81 22.75
C GLY A 363 -2.93 25.38 22.84
N PHE A 364 -3.33 24.60 23.85
CA PHE A 364 -2.96 23.18 23.96
C PHE A 364 -3.45 22.34 22.78
N ALA A 365 -4.74 22.47 22.40
CA ALA A 365 -5.32 21.72 21.29
C ALA A 365 -4.64 22.05 19.93
N ILE A 366 -4.36 23.33 19.68
CA ILE A 366 -3.63 23.79 18.49
C ILE A 366 -2.19 23.24 18.50
N LYS A 367 -1.49 23.30 19.63
CA LYS A 367 -0.13 22.73 19.77
C LYS A 367 -0.12 21.25 19.45
N LEU A 368 -1.04 20.48 20.04
CA LEU A 368 -1.17 19.05 19.79
C LEU A 368 -1.45 18.78 18.32
N ALA A 369 -2.46 19.43 17.72
CA ALA A 369 -2.83 19.24 16.31
C ALA A 369 -1.65 19.52 15.34
N ILE A 370 -0.91 20.61 15.56
CA ILE A 370 0.28 20.94 14.76
C ILE A 370 1.37 19.88 14.92
N PHE A 371 1.58 19.38 16.15
CA PHE A 371 2.59 18.37 16.40
C PHE A 371 2.21 17.03 15.76
N LEU A 372 0.95 16.61 15.87
CA LEU A 372 0.45 15.41 15.19
C LEU A 372 0.58 15.53 13.67
N ALA A 373 0.27 16.68 13.09
CA ALA A 373 0.48 16.93 11.66
C ALA A 373 1.97 16.82 11.25
N LEU A 374 2.89 17.35 12.05
CA LEU A 374 4.33 17.19 11.84
C LEU A 374 4.77 15.72 11.92
N TYR A 375 4.28 14.96 12.89
CA TYR A 375 4.51 13.51 12.98
C TYR A 375 3.96 12.76 11.76
N GLY A 376 2.75 13.12 11.30
CA GLY A 376 2.16 12.60 10.09
C GLY A 376 3.03 12.83 8.85
N VAL A 377 3.60 14.03 8.70
CA VAL A 377 4.54 14.35 7.60
C VAL A 377 5.85 13.58 7.73
N ILE A 378 6.43 13.49 8.93
CA ILE A 378 7.69 12.77 9.19
C ILE A 378 7.54 11.28 8.84
N PHE A 379 6.46 10.64 9.28
CA PHE A 379 6.25 9.22 9.02
C PHE A 379 5.66 8.94 7.63
N ALA A 380 5.00 9.89 6.96
CA ALA A 380 4.56 9.71 5.57
C ALA A 380 5.77 9.54 4.63
N TYR A 381 6.93 10.10 4.98
CA TYR A 381 8.20 9.83 4.30
C TYR A 381 8.65 8.35 4.35
N LEU A 382 8.02 7.48 5.13
CA LEU A 382 8.31 6.04 5.08
C LEU A 382 7.75 5.36 3.81
N ASP A 383 6.70 5.90 3.20
CA ASP A 383 6.12 5.38 1.96
C ASP A 383 6.99 5.81 0.75
N PRO A 384 7.56 4.87 -0.02
CA PRO A 384 8.32 5.15 -1.25
C PRO A 384 7.65 6.15 -2.18
N ASN A 385 6.33 6.05 -2.32
CA ASN A 385 5.49 6.75 -3.28
C ASN A 385 4.83 8.03 -2.71
N PHE A 386 5.18 8.42 -1.48
CA PHE A 386 4.59 9.60 -0.83
C PHE A 386 4.81 10.90 -1.61
N ASN A 387 3.70 11.57 -1.94
CA ASN A 387 3.71 12.88 -2.57
C ASN A 387 2.78 13.87 -1.84
N ILE A 388 3.36 14.91 -1.24
CA ILE A 388 2.66 15.97 -0.50
C ILE A 388 1.71 16.84 -1.35
N THR A 389 1.83 16.83 -2.69
CA THR A 389 0.88 17.55 -3.56
C THR A 389 -0.37 16.73 -3.89
N SER A 390 -0.41 15.44 -3.52
CA SER A 390 -1.52 14.52 -3.82
C SER A 390 -2.51 14.40 -2.66
N LEU A 391 -3.79 14.15 -2.97
CA LEU A 391 -4.81 13.87 -1.96
C LEU A 391 -4.45 12.65 -1.10
N ASN A 392 -3.94 11.59 -1.71
CA ASN A 392 -3.54 10.36 -1.01
C ASN A 392 -2.38 10.61 -0.04
N GLY A 393 -1.47 11.54 -0.37
CA GLY A 393 -0.43 12.01 0.54
C GLY A 393 -0.99 12.72 1.78
N TRP A 394 -1.99 13.59 1.62
CA TRP A 394 -2.67 14.24 2.75
C TRP A 394 -3.50 13.26 3.58
N LEU A 395 -4.17 12.29 2.95
CA LEU A 395 -4.87 11.20 3.64
C LEU A 395 -3.91 10.31 4.44
N LEU A 396 -2.70 10.06 3.91
CA LEU A 396 -1.65 9.32 4.61
C LEU A 396 -1.09 10.11 5.81
N ILE A 397 -0.78 11.40 5.62
CA ILE A 397 -0.37 12.30 6.72
C ILE A 397 -1.41 12.28 7.84
N LEU A 398 -2.70 12.39 7.50
CA LEU A 398 -3.79 12.38 8.47
C LEU A 398 -3.89 11.02 9.19
N ALA A 399 -3.79 9.90 8.47
CA ALA A 399 -3.84 8.57 9.07
C ALA A 399 -2.68 8.31 10.05
N LEU A 400 -1.48 8.76 9.70
CA LEU A 400 -0.29 8.67 10.55
C LEU A 400 -0.36 9.64 11.74
N ALA A 401 -0.86 10.86 11.55
CA ALA A 401 -1.10 11.83 12.62
C ALA A 401 -2.11 11.32 13.65
N LEU A 402 -3.20 10.70 13.19
CA LEU A 402 -4.23 10.13 14.07
C LEU A 402 -3.78 8.87 14.80
N SER A 403 -3.09 7.95 14.12
CA SER A 403 -2.58 6.71 14.73
C SER A 403 -1.46 6.97 15.73
N ALA A 404 -0.42 7.71 15.34
CA ALA A 404 0.68 8.09 16.23
C ALA A 404 0.22 9.04 17.34
N GLY A 405 -0.76 9.90 17.07
CA GLY A 405 -1.39 10.74 18.09
C GLY A 405 -2.21 9.96 19.11
N LEU A 406 -3.03 9.01 18.66
CA LEU A 406 -3.83 8.17 19.56
C LEU A 406 -2.92 7.33 20.46
N ILE A 407 -1.96 6.59 19.89
CA ILE A 407 -1.05 5.74 20.66
C ILE A 407 -0.11 6.58 21.55
N GLY A 408 0.35 7.74 21.08
CA GLY A 408 1.20 8.63 21.88
C GLY A 408 0.47 9.23 23.09
N VAL A 409 -0.80 9.61 22.93
CA VAL A 409 -1.59 10.26 23.99
C VAL A 409 -2.30 9.27 24.91
N ILE A 410 -2.62 8.04 24.47
CA ILE A 410 -3.37 7.08 25.31
C ILE A 410 -2.58 6.65 26.55
N ASP A 411 -1.26 6.54 26.43
CA ASP A 411 -0.32 6.29 27.54
C ASP A 411 -0.43 7.41 28.60
N ASP A 412 -0.15 8.65 28.18
CA ASP A 412 -0.24 9.83 29.04
C ASP A 412 -1.64 9.99 29.67
N VAL A 413 -2.71 9.70 28.93
CA VAL A 413 -4.08 9.78 29.48
C VAL A 413 -4.32 8.70 30.53
N ALA A 414 -3.85 7.47 30.31
CA ALA A 414 -3.98 6.37 31.26
C ALA A 414 -3.25 6.68 32.58
N GLN A 415 -1.99 7.10 32.49
CA GLN A 415 -1.20 7.51 33.65
C GLN A 415 -1.78 8.76 34.35
N TYR A 416 -2.20 9.77 33.59
CA TYR A 416 -2.84 10.98 34.12
C TYR A 416 -4.10 10.68 34.93
N LEU A 417 -4.98 9.80 34.41
CA LEU A 417 -6.19 9.39 35.11
C LEU A 417 -5.88 8.62 36.39
N TYR A 418 -4.87 7.73 36.35
CA TYR A 418 -4.40 7.01 37.55
C TYR A 418 -3.88 7.97 38.62
N LEU A 419 -2.94 8.85 38.27
CA LEU A 419 -2.31 9.79 39.19
C LEU A 419 -3.33 10.76 39.79
N ARG A 420 -4.26 11.26 38.98
CA ARG A 420 -5.33 12.17 39.44
C ARG A 420 -6.35 11.47 40.34
N ALA A 421 -6.64 10.18 40.12
CA ALA A 421 -7.46 9.37 41.02
C ALA A 421 -6.79 9.14 42.38
N HIS A 422 -5.45 9.13 42.42
CA HIS A 422 -4.64 9.01 43.65
C HIS A 422 -4.18 10.37 44.20
N GLY A 423 -4.83 11.47 43.81
CA GLY A 423 -4.63 12.80 44.41
C GLY A 423 -3.36 13.54 44.01
N SER A 424 -2.69 13.14 42.92
CA SER A 424 -1.52 13.84 42.39
C SER A 424 -1.90 14.92 41.38
N ASP A 425 -1.25 16.09 41.46
CA ASP A 425 -1.41 17.23 40.53
C ASP A 425 -0.66 17.02 39.20
N ALA A 426 -0.88 15.88 38.54
CA ALA A 426 -0.28 15.55 37.25
C ALA A 426 -0.77 16.48 36.13
N ALA A 427 0.09 16.75 35.14
CA ALA A 427 -0.26 17.52 33.95
C ALA A 427 0.36 16.92 32.67
N ILE A 428 -0.45 16.78 31.62
CA ILE A 428 -0.01 16.35 30.29
C ILE A 428 0.61 17.56 29.56
N ARG A 429 1.81 17.40 28.99
CA ARG A 429 2.43 18.42 28.14
C ARG A 429 2.91 17.83 26.81
N VAL A 430 2.93 18.67 25.78
CA VAL A 430 3.44 18.30 24.46
C VAL A 430 4.92 18.70 24.38
N HIS A 431 5.81 17.71 24.19
CA HIS A 431 7.26 17.88 24.21
C HIS A 431 7.89 17.66 22.84
N GLY A 432 8.30 18.73 22.16
CA GLY A 432 8.91 18.64 20.82
C GLY A 432 10.34 18.06 20.79
N GLY A 433 10.89 17.67 21.95
CA GLY A 433 12.19 17.03 22.03
C GLY A 433 12.25 15.64 21.37
N ASN A 434 11.09 14.98 21.24
CA ASN A 434 10.97 13.65 20.64
C ASN A 434 10.92 13.67 19.10
N PHE A 435 10.70 14.84 18.47
CA PHE A 435 10.74 14.96 17.00
C PHE A 435 12.08 14.53 16.41
N LEU A 436 13.19 14.77 17.10
CA LEU A 436 14.50 14.33 16.62
C LEU A 436 14.57 12.79 16.54
N VAL A 437 13.98 12.10 17.52
CA VAL A 437 13.88 10.63 17.52
C VAL A 437 13.01 10.16 16.35
N ALA A 438 11.89 10.84 16.07
CA ALA A 438 10.97 10.52 14.97
C ALA A 438 11.57 10.74 13.58
N ILE A 439 12.28 11.86 13.38
CA ILE A 439 12.98 12.16 12.11
C ILE A 439 14.09 11.12 11.89
N VAL A 440 14.87 10.83 12.93
CA VAL A 440 16.00 9.91 12.85
C VAL A 440 15.53 8.46 12.67
N SER A 441 14.45 8.02 13.32
CA SER A 441 13.83 6.70 13.11
C SER A 441 13.25 6.55 11.70
N ALA A 442 12.55 7.56 11.18
CA ALA A 442 12.00 7.56 9.84
C ALA A 442 13.09 7.51 8.74
N LEU A 443 14.11 8.38 8.84
CA LEU A 443 15.24 8.42 7.90
C LEU A 443 16.02 7.10 7.90
N PHE A 444 16.32 6.55 9.08
CA PHE A 444 17.03 5.29 9.20
C PHE A 444 16.22 4.12 8.64
N SER A 445 14.90 4.08 8.89
CA SER A 445 14.03 3.03 8.35
C SER A 445 13.99 3.03 6.82
N ARG A 446 13.88 4.23 6.22
CA ARG A 446 13.96 4.40 4.77
C ARG A 446 15.32 4.00 4.21
N PHE A 447 16.42 4.35 4.88
CA PHE A 447 17.77 3.99 4.45
C PHE A 447 18.09 2.50 4.59
N SER A 448 17.58 1.85 5.63
CA SER A 448 17.81 0.43 5.94
C SER A 448 16.84 -0.54 5.24
N GLY A 449 15.88 -0.02 4.45
CA GLY A 449 14.89 -0.84 3.76
C GLY A 449 13.97 -1.62 4.70
N LEU A 450 13.68 -1.07 5.89
CA LEU A 450 12.72 -1.65 6.83
C LEU A 450 11.30 -1.31 6.37
N THR A 451 10.46 -2.32 6.16
CA THR A 451 9.17 -2.17 5.49
C THR A 451 8.04 -2.90 6.24
N PRO A 452 7.12 -2.18 6.93
CA PRO A 452 7.07 -0.74 7.07
C PRO A 452 8.16 -0.26 8.06
N GLY A 453 8.43 1.05 8.05
CA GLY A 453 9.47 1.62 8.91
C GLY A 453 9.12 1.65 10.40
N LEU A 454 10.11 2.06 11.20
CA LEU A 454 9.94 2.36 12.62
C LEU A 454 9.16 3.67 12.79
N LEU A 455 7.96 3.57 13.35
CA LEU A 455 7.07 4.68 13.69
C LEU A 455 7.35 5.17 15.11
N PHE A 456 8.63 5.37 15.45
CA PHE A 456 9.09 5.57 16.82
C PHE A 456 9.35 7.04 17.18
N GLY A 457 8.69 7.50 18.25
CA GLY A 457 8.80 8.84 18.83
C GLY A 457 7.42 9.33 19.30
N ASN A 458 7.22 9.53 20.60
CA ASN A 458 5.92 9.98 21.13
C ASN A 458 5.79 11.53 21.06
N PRO A 459 4.73 12.13 20.49
CA PRO A 459 4.47 13.57 20.54
C PRO A 459 4.26 14.17 21.95
N ALA A 460 3.78 13.38 22.92
CA ALA A 460 3.35 13.84 24.23
C ALA A 460 4.19 13.21 25.37
N GLY A 461 4.00 13.73 26.59
CA GLY A 461 4.54 13.18 27.83
C GLY A 461 3.93 13.83 29.07
N ILE A 462 3.91 13.10 30.19
CA ILE A 462 3.57 13.67 31.51
C ILE A 462 4.77 14.40 32.13
N GLU A 463 4.53 15.60 32.66
CA GLU A 463 5.40 16.20 33.68
C GLU A 463 4.87 15.88 35.08
N ASP A 464 5.45 14.87 35.75
CA ASP A 464 5.30 14.71 37.19
C ASP A 464 6.33 15.56 37.94
N ILE A 465 5.88 16.19 39.01
CA ILE A 465 6.66 17.09 39.87
C ILE A 465 7.26 16.31 41.07
N SER A 466 6.80 15.09 41.34
CA SER A 466 7.28 14.23 42.44
C SER A 466 8.16 13.06 41.96
N ASP A 467 9.22 12.73 42.72
CA ASP A 467 9.98 11.48 42.55
C ASP A 467 9.32 10.27 43.22
N THR A 468 8.10 10.44 43.77
CA THR A 468 7.43 9.47 44.64
C THR A 468 6.27 8.70 43.98
N ALA A 469 5.74 9.17 42.84
CA ALA A 469 4.61 8.52 42.16
C ALA A 469 5.01 7.58 41.00
N PHE A 470 6.25 7.05 41.02
CA PHE A 470 6.69 5.95 40.14
C PHE A 470 6.08 4.61 40.61
N GLU A 471 4.75 4.56 40.75
CA GLU A 471 4.05 3.34 41.13
C GLU A 471 3.97 2.39 39.93
N GLN A 472 4.41 1.16 40.13
CA GLN A 472 4.44 0.13 39.08
C GLN A 472 3.07 -0.09 38.39
N ALA A 473 1.97 0.22 39.08
CA ALA A 473 0.61 0.13 38.55
C ALA A 473 0.30 1.13 37.43
N SER A 474 0.81 2.37 37.48
CA SER A 474 0.58 3.37 36.41
C SER A 474 1.25 2.92 35.11
N HIS A 475 2.46 2.37 35.19
CA HIS A 475 3.19 1.86 34.04
C HIS A 475 2.59 0.58 33.44
N LEU A 476 1.99 -0.28 34.27
CA LEU A 476 1.22 -1.42 33.78
C LEU A 476 -0.07 -0.98 33.09
N LEU A 477 -0.73 0.07 33.60
CA LEU A 477 -1.93 0.65 32.99
C LEU A 477 -1.63 1.31 31.64
N ALA A 478 -0.52 2.05 31.54
CA ALA A 478 0.03 2.62 30.31
C ALA A 478 0.23 1.58 29.19
N LEU A 479 1.08 0.57 29.46
CA LEU A 479 1.34 -0.54 28.53
C LEU A 479 0.05 -1.30 28.17
N GLY A 480 -0.82 -1.52 29.17
CA GLY A 480 -2.11 -2.17 28.97
C GLY A 480 -3.05 -1.37 28.06
N ALA A 481 -3.09 -0.04 28.20
CA ALA A 481 -3.91 0.84 27.38
C ALA A 481 -3.42 0.89 25.93
N MET A 482 -2.11 1.11 25.72
CA MET A 482 -1.50 1.06 24.37
C MET A 482 -1.70 -0.30 23.70
N GLY A 483 -1.41 -1.38 24.40
CA GLY A 483 -1.56 -2.75 23.88
C GLY A 483 -3.02 -3.11 23.57
N SER A 484 -3.96 -2.68 24.42
CA SER A 484 -5.39 -2.90 24.18
C SER A 484 -5.88 -2.11 22.97
N ALA A 485 -5.51 -0.84 22.82
CA ALA A 485 -5.88 -0.03 21.66
C ALA A 485 -5.32 -0.62 20.36
N ALA A 486 -4.06 -1.07 20.38
CA ALA A 486 -3.43 -1.73 19.25
C ALA A 486 -4.17 -3.02 18.85
N LEU A 487 -4.44 -3.90 19.82
CA LEU A 487 -5.12 -5.18 19.59
C LEU A 487 -6.58 -4.99 19.15
N ILE A 488 -7.30 -4.03 19.71
CA ILE A 488 -8.67 -3.71 19.28
C ILE A 488 -8.66 -3.20 17.84
N ALA A 489 -7.74 -2.30 17.47
CA ALA A 489 -7.64 -1.81 16.10
C ALA A 489 -7.30 -2.93 15.10
N TRP A 490 -6.38 -3.83 15.46
CA TRP A 490 -6.03 -5.00 14.66
C TRP A 490 -7.21 -5.96 14.48
N LEU A 491 -7.92 -6.30 15.56
CA LEU A 491 -9.08 -7.20 15.52
C LEU A 491 -10.27 -6.58 14.78
N LEU A 492 -10.38 -5.25 14.71
CA LEU A 492 -11.41 -4.56 13.95
C LEU A 492 -11.08 -4.40 12.45
N SER A 493 -9.82 -4.49 12.03
CA SER A 493 -9.43 -4.21 10.64
C SER A 493 -10.11 -5.10 9.59
N PRO A 494 -10.41 -6.41 9.82
CA PRO A 494 -11.11 -7.25 8.83
C PRO A 494 -12.61 -6.96 8.71
N PHE A 495 -13.20 -6.24 9.68
CA PHE A 495 -14.63 -5.85 9.66
C PHE A 495 -14.88 -4.54 8.91
N VAL A 496 -13.81 -3.89 8.45
CA VAL A 496 -13.85 -2.67 7.64
C VAL A 496 -13.32 -3.02 6.25
N GLY A 497 -13.97 -2.51 5.19
CA GLY A 497 -13.56 -2.82 3.82
C GLY A 497 -12.08 -2.50 3.55
N ALA A 498 -11.35 -3.44 2.98
CA ALA A 498 -9.90 -3.39 2.82
C ALA A 498 -9.38 -2.24 1.93
N ASP A 499 -10.26 -1.62 1.13
CA ASP A 499 -9.95 -0.46 0.27
C ASP A 499 -10.34 0.88 0.92
N THR A 500 -10.75 0.88 2.19
CA THR A 500 -11.15 2.11 2.89
C THR A 500 -9.98 2.75 3.62
N TRP A 501 -9.99 4.08 3.69
CA TRP A 501 -9.05 4.85 4.51
C TRP A 501 -9.08 4.45 6.01
N LEU A 502 -10.26 4.07 6.54
CA LEU A 502 -10.40 3.62 7.92
C LEU A 502 -9.64 2.32 8.19
N HIS A 503 -9.62 1.38 7.24
CA HIS A 503 -8.83 0.16 7.34
C HIS A 503 -7.32 0.48 7.47
N THR A 504 -6.80 1.43 6.67
CA THR A 504 -5.42 1.93 6.82
C THR A 504 -5.16 2.53 8.20
N VAL A 505 -6.09 3.34 8.72
CA VAL A 505 -5.98 3.94 10.06
C VAL A 505 -5.92 2.87 11.15
N LEU A 506 -6.74 1.82 11.07
CA LEU A 506 -6.75 0.72 12.05
C LEU A 506 -5.43 -0.06 12.04
N LEU A 507 -4.91 -0.43 10.86
CA LEU A 507 -3.62 -1.10 10.76
C LEU A 507 -2.47 -0.22 11.23
N LEU A 508 -2.52 1.10 11.00
CA LEU A 508 -1.54 2.04 11.53
C LEU A 508 -1.62 2.20 13.07
N ILE A 509 -2.82 2.25 13.67
CA ILE A 509 -2.98 2.25 15.13
C ILE A 509 -2.35 0.98 15.72
N PHE A 510 -2.59 -0.17 15.11
CA PHE A 510 -1.95 -1.42 15.51
C PHE A 510 -0.42 -1.37 15.35
N ALA A 511 0.09 -0.95 14.18
CA ALA A 511 1.52 -0.92 13.89
C ALA A 511 2.30 0.03 14.82
N VAL A 512 1.80 1.26 15.04
CA VAL A 512 2.41 2.18 16.03
C VAL A 512 2.28 1.58 17.43
N GLY A 513 1.11 1.03 17.78
CA GLY A 513 0.84 0.46 19.09
C GLY A 513 1.76 -0.71 19.45
N ILE A 514 1.91 -1.70 18.58
CA ILE A 514 2.74 -2.87 18.83
C ILE A 514 4.23 -2.52 18.87
N GLN A 515 4.68 -1.59 18.02
CA GLN A 515 6.05 -1.06 18.07
C GLN A 515 6.31 -0.30 19.38
N SER A 516 5.39 0.60 19.78
CA SER A 516 5.51 1.35 21.04
C SER A 516 5.54 0.43 22.25
N VAL A 517 4.64 -0.54 22.35
CA VAL A 517 4.64 -1.52 23.46
C VAL A 517 5.92 -2.37 23.44
N PHE A 518 6.44 -2.76 22.27
CA PHE A 518 7.72 -3.46 22.15
C PHE A 518 8.90 -2.63 22.69
N PHE A 519 9.02 -1.36 22.29
CA PHE A 519 10.11 -0.49 22.75
C PHE A 519 9.97 -0.11 24.22
N GLU A 520 8.76 0.24 24.68
CA GLU A 520 8.49 0.59 26.08
C GLU A 520 8.65 -0.61 27.03
N MET A 521 8.47 -1.85 26.55
CA MET A 521 8.78 -3.06 27.32
C MET A 521 10.29 -3.35 27.44
N LEU A 522 11.20 -2.62 26.79
CA LEU A 522 12.64 -2.80 27.03
C LEU A 522 12.97 -2.44 28.50
N PRO A 523 13.78 -3.25 29.22
CA PRO A 523 13.99 -3.07 30.66
C PRO A 523 15.10 -2.04 30.95
N ILE A 524 15.00 -0.88 30.28
CA ILE A 524 15.92 0.25 30.36
C ILE A 524 15.36 1.29 31.35
N LYS A 525 16.24 1.98 32.08
CA LYS A 525 15.89 3.09 32.98
C LYS A 525 14.98 4.09 32.26
N TYR A 526 13.90 4.52 32.94
CA TYR A 526 12.82 5.38 32.43
C TYR A 526 11.83 4.76 31.42
N LEU A 527 11.97 3.49 31.02
CA LEU A 527 10.96 2.79 30.23
C LEU A 527 10.08 1.88 31.10
N HIS A 528 8.85 1.65 30.63
CA HIS A 528 7.81 0.92 31.36
C HIS A 528 8.20 -0.53 31.74
N GLY A 529 8.93 -1.21 30.86
CA GLY A 529 9.37 -2.60 31.06
C GLY A 529 10.31 -2.81 32.24
N ARG A 530 10.98 -1.74 32.71
CA ARG A 530 11.93 -1.83 33.84
C ARG A 530 11.26 -2.29 35.13
N GLY A 531 10.10 -1.73 35.47
CA GLY A 531 9.38 -2.11 36.70
C GLY A 531 8.91 -3.56 36.68
N ILE A 532 8.48 -4.07 35.51
CA ILE A 532 8.08 -5.48 35.33
C ILE A 532 9.29 -6.40 35.51
N TYR A 533 10.45 -6.01 34.96
CA TYR A 533 11.70 -6.77 35.07
C TYR A 533 12.19 -6.87 36.52
N GLU A 534 12.15 -5.77 37.27
CA GLU A 534 12.55 -5.72 38.68
C GLU A 534 11.60 -6.51 39.59
N PHE A 535 10.29 -6.46 39.33
CA PHE A 535 9.30 -7.28 40.03
C PHE A 535 9.49 -8.77 39.77
N ASN A 536 9.56 -9.19 38.50
CA ASN A 536 9.84 -10.57 38.14
C ASN A 536 10.35 -10.70 36.69
N ARG A 537 11.66 -10.91 36.55
CA ARG A 537 12.33 -11.15 35.26
C ARG A 537 11.67 -12.21 34.38
N TRP A 538 11.04 -13.25 34.93
CA TRP A 538 10.40 -14.30 34.13
C TRP A 538 9.02 -13.89 33.62
N VAL A 539 8.28 -13.09 34.40
CA VAL A 539 7.05 -12.44 33.93
C VAL A 539 7.39 -11.44 32.83
N TRP A 540 8.47 -10.67 32.98
CA TRP A 540 8.97 -9.79 31.93
C TRP A 540 9.38 -10.58 30.67
N VAL A 541 10.18 -11.65 30.78
CA VAL A 541 10.57 -12.48 29.61
C VAL A 541 9.32 -13.02 28.90
N ALA A 542 8.32 -13.52 29.63
CA ALA A 542 7.10 -14.04 29.03
C ALA A 542 6.28 -12.94 28.31
N ALA A 543 6.11 -11.78 28.94
CA ALA A 543 5.37 -10.65 28.37
C ALA A 543 6.09 -10.04 27.16
N PHE A 544 7.39 -9.80 27.25
CA PHE A 544 8.21 -9.29 26.15
C PHE A 544 8.28 -10.28 24.99
N ALA A 545 8.45 -11.58 25.27
CA ALA A 545 8.42 -12.61 24.22
C ALA A 545 7.05 -12.69 23.53
N LEU A 546 5.94 -12.55 24.26
CA LEU A 546 4.59 -12.51 23.67
C LEU A 546 4.40 -11.30 22.73
N VAL A 547 4.69 -10.08 23.22
CA VAL A 547 4.63 -8.84 22.42
C VAL A 547 5.53 -8.93 21.19
N THR A 548 6.76 -9.40 21.39
CA THR A 548 7.74 -9.55 20.31
C THR A 548 7.30 -10.61 19.31
N THR A 549 6.72 -11.73 19.73
CA THR A 549 6.19 -12.76 18.83
C THR A 549 5.10 -12.18 17.93
N LEU A 550 4.19 -11.37 18.48
CA LEU A 550 3.16 -10.70 17.71
C LEU A 550 3.77 -9.68 16.72
N PHE A 551 4.73 -8.87 17.15
CA PHE A 551 5.44 -7.92 16.28
C PHE A 551 6.18 -8.62 15.11
N PHE A 552 6.82 -9.77 15.39
CA PHE A 552 7.40 -10.60 14.34
C PHE A 552 6.33 -11.16 13.40
N GLN A 553 5.24 -11.70 13.95
CA GLN A 553 4.16 -12.32 13.19
C GLN A 553 3.41 -11.35 12.27
N THR A 554 3.37 -10.05 12.59
CA THR A 554 2.62 -9.07 11.81
C THR A 554 3.46 -8.12 10.97
N MET A 555 4.73 -7.87 11.30
CA MET A 555 5.53 -6.84 10.62
C MET A 555 6.90 -7.29 10.14
N LEU A 556 7.56 -8.22 10.84
CA LEU A 556 8.96 -8.58 10.53
C LEU A 556 9.07 -9.88 9.72
N ASN A 557 8.23 -10.86 10.02
CA ASN A 557 8.25 -12.20 9.44
C ASN A 557 6.85 -12.85 9.46
N PRO A 558 5.91 -12.37 8.62
CA PRO A 558 4.56 -12.93 8.57
C PRO A 558 4.51 -14.36 7.98
N ASP A 559 5.41 -14.70 7.04
CA ASP A 559 5.32 -15.91 6.21
C ASP A 559 6.54 -16.84 6.27
N GLY A 560 7.64 -16.43 6.90
CA GLY A 560 8.90 -17.18 6.88
C GLY A 560 9.00 -18.25 7.97
N ASP A 561 9.19 -19.51 7.57
CA ASP A 561 9.73 -20.55 8.45
C ASP A 561 11.18 -20.22 8.89
N LEU A 562 11.78 -21.05 9.75
CA LEU A 562 13.07 -20.77 10.39
C LEU A 562 14.19 -20.39 9.41
N ILE A 563 14.23 -20.98 8.21
CA ILE A 563 15.28 -20.68 7.22
C ILE A 563 14.89 -19.42 6.43
N ARG A 564 13.62 -19.31 6.03
CA ARG A 564 13.10 -18.16 5.27
C ARG A 564 13.08 -16.87 6.09
N ALA A 565 12.92 -16.96 7.41
CA ALA A 565 12.96 -15.81 8.32
C ALA A 565 14.28 -15.05 8.20
N PHE A 566 15.42 -15.75 8.14
CA PHE A 566 16.73 -15.11 7.93
C PHE A 566 16.98 -14.61 6.49
N GLN A 567 16.01 -14.79 5.59
CA GLN A 567 15.99 -14.20 4.25
C GLN A 567 15.08 -12.97 4.14
N GLN A 568 14.22 -12.72 5.15
CA GLN A 568 13.38 -11.53 5.20
C GLN A 568 14.22 -10.28 5.50
N SER A 569 14.08 -9.25 4.66
CA SER A 569 14.79 -7.96 4.82
C SER A 569 14.62 -7.41 6.24
N ASN A 570 13.39 -7.41 6.75
CA ASN A 570 13.07 -6.88 8.09
C ASN A 570 13.77 -7.64 9.23
N VAL A 571 13.85 -8.97 9.16
CA VAL A 571 14.54 -9.78 10.16
C VAL A 571 16.05 -9.57 10.09
N ILE A 572 16.63 -9.46 8.89
CA ILE A 572 18.05 -9.15 8.70
C ILE A 572 18.36 -7.77 9.28
N THR A 573 17.59 -6.74 8.90
CA THR A 573 17.77 -5.36 9.38
C THR A 573 17.59 -5.27 10.90
N LEU A 574 16.58 -5.90 11.49
CA LEU A 574 16.44 -5.97 12.95
C LEU A 574 17.59 -6.73 13.61
N SER A 575 18.07 -7.83 13.02
CA SER A 575 19.21 -8.58 13.57
C SER A 575 20.48 -7.73 13.57
N ILE A 576 20.73 -6.95 12.51
CA ILE A 576 21.85 -6.00 12.44
C ILE A 576 21.71 -4.92 13.52
N ILE A 577 20.53 -4.30 13.64
CA ILE A 577 20.20 -3.32 14.69
C ILE A 577 20.51 -3.91 16.08
N VAL A 578 20.01 -5.10 16.39
CA VAL A 578 20.21 -5.76 17.68
C VAL A 578 21.69 -6.07 17.93
N ILE A 579 22.41 -6.64 16.96
CA ILE A 579 23.85 -6.93 17.07
C ILE A 579 24.64 -5.63 17.31
N VAL A 580 24.32 -4.57 16.57
CA VAL A 580 24.94 -3.24 16.74
C VAL A 580 24.67 -2.68 18.14
N PHE A 581 23.44 -2.78 18.65
CA PHE A 581 23.12 -2.37 20.02
C PHE A 581 23.92 -3.16 21.07
N CYS A 582 24.01 -4.49 20.90
CA CYS A 582 24.74 -5.37 21.83
C CYS A 582 26.24 -5.05 21.84
N VAL A 583 26.86 -4.92 20.66
CA VAL A 583 28.28 -4.58 20.49
C VAL A 583 28.56 -3.15 20.95
N GLY A 584 27.70 -2.20 20.60
CA GLY A 584 27.83 -0.78 20.97
C GLY A 584 27.77 -0.57 22.48
N THR A 585 26.78 -1.16 23.15
CA THR A 585 26.66 -1.11 24.62
C THR A 585 27.87 -1.77 25.28
N SER A 586 28.34 -2.92 24.76
CA SER A 586 29.55 -3.60 25.24
C SER A 586 30.80 -2.73 25.13
N ALA A 587 31.04 -2.14 23.96
CA ALA A 587 32.19 -1.29 23.71
C ALA A 587 32.16 -0.03 24.59
N LEU A 588 30.98 0.57 24.79
CA LEU A 588 30.79 1.73 25.65
C LEU A 588 31.04 1.37 27.14
N TRP A 589 30.49 0.26 27.62
CA TRP A 589 30.74 -0.25 28.98
C TRP A 589 32.24 -0.49 29.21
N PHE A 590 32.91 -1.22 28.31
CA PHE A 590 34.36 -1.46 28.36
C PHE A 590 35.22 -0.21 28.14
N TYR A 591 34.68 0.89 27.63
CA TYR A 591 35.38 2.16 27.48
C TYR A 591 35.27 3.02 28.76
N LEU A 592 34.07 3.07 29.33
CA LEU A 592 33.76 3.86 30.53
C LEU A 592 34.34 3.21 31.80
N ASN A 593 34.18 1.90 31.96
CA ASN A 593 34.64 1.14 33.13
C ASN A 593 36.15 0.80 33.07
N ARG A 594 36.95 1.48 32.22
CA ARG A 594 38.41 1.29 32.21
C ARG A 594 39.01 1.88 33.48
N PRO A 595 39.88 1.15 34.22
CA PRO A 595 40.59 1.73 35.33
C PRO A 595 41.46 2.88 34.83
N GLN A 596 41.18 4.10 35.30
CA GLN A 596 42.05 5.24 35.03
C GLN A 596 43.42 4.92 35.64
N LYS A 597 44.47 4.92 34.81
CA LYS A 597 45.83 4.86 35.34
C LYS A 597 46.03 6.08 36.22
N ALA A 598 46.29 5.85 37.52
CA ALA A 598 46.65 6.91 38.43
C ALA A 598 47.82 7.70 37.84
N THR A 599 47.58 8.95 37.47
CA THR A 599 48.64 9.89 37.14
C THR A 599 49.37 10.23 38.44
N ALA A 600 50.51 9.57 38.63
CA ALA A 600 51.44 9.81 39.73
C ALA A 600 52.18 11.15 39.57
#